data_AF-A0A3N5YH34-F1
#
_entry.id   AF-A0A3N5YH34-F1
#
_cell.length_a   1.000
_cell.length_b   1.000
_cell.length_c   1.000
_cell.angle_alpha   90.00
_cell.angle_beta   90.00
_cell.angle_gamma   90.00
#
_symmetry.space_group_name_H-M   'P 1'
#
loop_
_entity.id
_entity.type
_entity.pdbx_description
1 polymer ?
#
loop_
_entity_poly.entity_id
_entity_poly.type
_entity_poly.pdbx_seq_one_letter_code
_entity_poly.pdbx_strand_id
1 'polypeptide(L)'
;TGILADTWGPRRLLAGGALATAVGAVIFGLAPSLAWASAGRLLIGAGASVSFVTCLKLAAHWFPAGYYSMLSGMLLVAGIAGAVSAGVPLRLLVDGAGWRPVMLGMAAVTGLLAVIIWMQVRDDPSARGYASHAAALLPGTAGRRAPLANLKEVFHHRNTWLLCFIPAGIVGAMLSFCGLWGVPFLTTHYGLSAAQAAFLTSGMMVCWALGSPFVGRLSERIGRRKAPMIAGHGLAAAGWACILFSAGLPVWVLAALMAATGFLSASFNICWPLVKESAPLRLAGTISGVINMGIMLGPTLLQPAIGWVLDRHWQGLTHAGVRLYGLEAYRAGFALIMGWMLVSWLLIFFTRETYCRQQA
;
A
#
# COMPACT_ATOMS: atom_id res chain seq x y z
N THR A 1 15.39 2.07 2.75
CA THR A 1 15.74 2.30 1.33
C THR A 1 16.53 3.60 1.16
N GLY A 2 16.02 4.76 1.59
CA GLY A 2 16.76 6.05 1.50
C GLY A 2 18.18 6.01 2.09
N ILE A 3 18.33 5.46 3.30
CA ILE A 3 19.64 5.31 3.97
C ILE A 3 20.63 4.49 3.13
N LEU A 4 20.17 3.38 2.55
CA LEU A 4 21.00 2.50 1.72
C LEU A 4 21.32 3.16 0.37
N ALA A 5 20.42 3.98 -0.17
CA ALA A 5 20.66 4.72 -1.40
C ALA A 5 21.73 5.81 -1.20
N ASP A 6 21.84 6.33 0.02
CA ASP A 6 22.87 7.30 0.42
C ASP A 6 24.24 6.65 0.63
N THR A 7 24.30 5.43 1.15
CA THR A 7 25.58 4.75 1.44
C THR A 7 26.11 3.91 0.29
N TRP A 8 25.25 3.19 -0.45
CA TRP A 8 25.67 2.23 -1.49
C TRP A 8 25.61 2.81 -2.91
N GLY A 9 24.99 3.96 -3.09
CA GLY A 9 24.75 4.57 -4.39
C GLY A 9 23.47 4.03 -5.06
N PRO A 10 22.69 4.89 -5.72
CA PRO A 10 21.44 4.51 -6.38
C PRO A 10 21.53 3.31 -7.33
N ARG A 11 22.52 3.25 -8.21
CA ARG A 11 22.75 2.20 -9.20
C ARG A 11 22.86 0.82 -8.55
N ARG A 12 23.71 0.70 -7.54
CA ARG A 12 23.96 -0.59 -6.86
C ARG A 12 22.72 -1.06 -6.13
N LEU A 13 22.01 -0.13 -5.46
CA LEU A 13 20.79 -0.46 -4.76
C LEU A 13 19.66 -0.87 -5.73
N LEU A 14 19.50 -0.16 -6.85
CA LEU A 14 18.48 -0.46 -7.86
C LEU A 14 18.75 -1.80 -8.56
N ALA A 15 19.98 -2.05 -8.98
CA ALA A 15 20.37 -3.33 -9.59
C ALA A 15 20.25 -4.49 -8.59
N GLY A 16 20.70 -4.29 -7.35
CA GLY A 16 20.57 -5.29 -6.27
C GLY A 16 19.12 -5.59 -5.92
N GLY A 17 18.26 -4.58 -5.88
CA GLY A 17 16.82 -4.73 -5.66
C GLY A 17 16.13 -5.48 -6.79
N ALA A 18 16.45 -5.16 -8.05
CA ALA A 18 15.94 -5.89 -9.22
C ALA A 18 16.42 -7.36 -9.22
N LEU A 19 17.69 -7.61 -8.90
CA LEU A 19 18.22 -8.97 -8.79
C LEU A 19 17.55 -9.76 -7.67
N ALA A 20 17.38 -9.16 -6.48
CA ALA A 20 16.65 -9.78 -5.37
C ALA A 20 15.21 -10.11 -5.77
N THR A 21 14.55 -9.21 -6.52
CA THR A 21 13.21 -9.44 -7.05
C THR A 21 13.16 -10.63 -8.01
N ALA A 22 14.13 -10.72 -8.93
CA ALA A 22 14.26 -11.84 -9.85
C ALA A 22 14.48 -13.17 -9.12
N VAL A 23 15.40 -13.21 -8.16
CA VAL A 23 15.66 -14.39 -7.32
C VAL A 23 14.40 -14.79 -6.53
N GLY A 24 13.70 -13.82 -5.94
CA GLY A 24 12.44 -14.06 -5.23
C GLY A 24 11.35 -14.65 -6.14
N ALA A 25 11.27 -14.18 -7.39
CA ALA A 25 10.36 -14.72 -8.41
C ALA A 25 10.73 -16.14 -8.84
N VAL A 26 12.02 -16.48 -8.96
CA VAL A 26 12.47 -17.87 -9.18
C VAL A 26 12.06 -18.76 -8.01
N ILE A 27 12.34 -18.34 -6.77
CA ILE A 27 11.96 -19.07 -5.56
C ILE A 27 10.45 -19.31 -5.52
N PHE A 28 9.66 -18.28 -5.83
CA PHE A 28 8.20 -18.39 -5.89
C PHE A 28 7.72 -19.34 -7.00
N GLY A 29 8.28 -19.22 -8.21
CA GLY A 29 7.91 -20.05 -9.36
C GLY A 29 8.26 -21.53 -9.19
N LEU A 30 9.35 -21.83 -8.47
CA LEU A 30 9.78 -23.20 -8.18
C LEU A 30 9.33 -23.72 -6.80
N ALA A 31 8.49 -22.97 -6.09
CA ALA A 31 8.16 -23.27 -4.70
C ALA A 31 7.54 -24.68 -4.55
N PRO A 32 8.17 -25.59 -3.80
CA PRO A 32 7.62 -26.91 -3.50
C PRO A 32 6.63 -26.86 -2.32
N SER A 33 6.66 -25.80 -1.52
CA SER A 33 5.78 -25.60 -0.37
C SER A 33 5.41 -24.13 -0.20
N LEU A 34 4.36 -23.88 0.60
CA LEU A 34 3.90 -22.52 0.91
C LEU A 34 4.99 -21.67 1.57
N ALA A 35 5.85 -22.27 2.40
CA ALA A 35 6.95 -21.54 3.05
C ALA A 35 7.93 -20.95 2.02
N TRP A 36 8.30 -21.73 1.00
CA TRP A 36 9.13 -21.25 -0.10
C TRP A 36 8.44 -20.17 -0.92
N ALA A 37 7.15 -20.34 -1.23
CA ALA A 37 6.39 -19.33 -1.93
C ALA A 37 6.34 -18.00 -1.15
N SER A 38 6.11 -18.07 0.16
CA SER A 38 6.11 -16.90 1.05
C SER A 38 7.49 -16.23 1.14
N ALA A 39 8.57 -17.01 1.23
CA ALA A 39 9.93 -16.49 1.22
C ALA A 39 10.25 -15.77 -0.11
N GLY A 40 9.84 -16.34 -1.24
CA GLY A 40 9.97 -15.71 -2.55
C GLY A 40 9.20 -14.37 -2.63
N ARG A 41 7.94 -14.35 -2.20
CA ARG A 41 7.10 -13.14 -2.11
C ARG A 41 7.72 -12.06 -1.24
N LEU A 42 8.29 -12.43 -0.09
CA LEU A 42 8.97 -11.50 0.82
C LEU A 42 10.18 -10.87 0.12
N LEU A 43 10.98 -11.66 -0.59
CA LEU A 43 12.16 -11.17 -1.30
C LEU A 43 11.79 -10.27 -2.49
N ILE A 44 10.72 -10.61 -3.23
CA ILE A 44 10.12 -9.75 -4.28
C ILE A 44 9.73 -8.39 -3.69
N GLY A 45 8.98 -8.38 -2.58
CA GLY A 45 8.55 -7.14 -1.93
C GLY A 45 9.73 -6.30 -1.42
N ALA A 46 10.71 -6.94 -0.78
CA ALA A 46 11.91 -6.27 -0.31
C ALA A 46 12.72 -5.65 -1.46
N GLY A 47 12.92 -6.39 -2.55
CA GLY A 47 13.63 -5.92 -3.74
C GLY A 47 12.90 -4.81 -4.48
N ALA A 48 11.59 -4.90 -4.64
CA ALA A 48 10.79 -3.86 -5.30
C ALA A 48 10.72 -2.55 -4.49
N SER A 49 10.83 -2.63 -3.16
CA SER A 49 10.70 -1.46 -2.26
C SER A 49 11.75 -0.36 -2.49
N VAL A 50 12.93 -0.72 -3.01
CA VAL A 50 14.02 0.25 -3.24
C VAL A 50 13.83 1.07 -4.51
N SER A 51 13.05 0.58 -5.47
CA SER A 51 13.00 1.12 -6.82
C SER A 51 12.53 2.57 -6.87
N PHE A 52 11.43 2.90 -6.19
CA PHE A 52 10.83 4.23 -6.26
C PHE A 52 11.77 5.33 -5.73
N VAL A 53 12.26 5.16 -4.50
CA VAL A 53 13.15 6.14 -3.84
C VAL A 53 14.45 6.31 -4.61
N THR A 54 14.98 5.22 -5.17
CA THR A 54 16.25 5.23 -5.89
C THR A 54 16.13 5.94 -7.23
N CYS A 55 15.02 5.74 -7.96
CA CYS A 55 14.74 6.45 -9.19
C CYS A 55 14.57 7.96 -8.97
N LEU A 56 13.89 8.37 -7.88
CA LEU A 56 13.77 9.79 -7.55
C LEU A 56 15.14 10.42 -7.23
N LYS A 57 16.01 9.69 -6.54
CA LYS A 57 17.37 10.17 -6.26
C LYS A 57 18.20 10.30 -7.53
N LEU A 58 18.13 9.33 -8.45
CA LEU A 58 18.74 9.44 -9.77
C LEU A 58 18.19 10.64 -10.54
N ALA A 59 16.88 10.86 -10.53
CA ALA A 59 16.26 12.01 -11.16
C ALA A 59 16.82 13.35 -10.63
N ALA A 60 17.03 13.47 -9.32
CA ALA A 60 17.60 14.67 -8.71
C ALA A 60 19.08 14.92 -9.08
N HIS A 61 19.86 13.87 -9.36
CA HIS A 61 21.26 14.02 -9.79
C HIS A 61 21.38 14.30 -11.29
N TRP A 62 20.54 13.66 -12.09
CA TRP A 62 20.63 13.68 -13.56
C TRP A 62 19.87 14.81 -14.23
N PHE A 63 18.89 15.41 -13.54
CA PHE A 63 18.03 16.43 -14.12
C PHE A 63 17.96 17.69 -13.26
N PRO A 64 17.75 18.87 -13.89
CA PRO A 64 17.45 20.10 -13.17
C PRO A 64 16.20 19.96 -12.30
N ALA A 65 16.16 20.67 -11.17
CA ALA A 65 15.07 20.61 -10.19
C ALA A 65 13.66 20.88 -10.79
N GLY A 66 13.57 21.69 -11.85
CA GLY A 66 12.30 21.98 -12.54
C GLY A 66 11.63 20.74 -13.15
N TYR A 67 12.38 19.70 -13.48
CA TYR A 67 11.84 18.44 -14.03
C TYR A 67 11.50 17.41 -12.97
N TYR A 68 11.85 17.63 -11.70
CA TYR A 68 11.70 16.63 -10.64
C TYR A 68 10.24 16.16 -10.49
N SER A 69 9.28 17.10 -10.47
CA SER A 69 7.85 16.79 -10.39
C SER A 69 7.36 15.98 -11.58
N MET A 70 7.83 16.30 -12.80
CA MET A 70 7.49 15.56 -14.01
C MET A 70 8.02 14.13 -13.95
N LEU A 71 9.29 13.94 -13.57
CA LEU A 71 9.93 12.63 -13.47
C LEU A 71 9.30 11.76 -12.38
N SER A 72 8.95 12.36 -11.23
CA SER A 72 8.17 11.67 -10.19
C SER A 72 6.79 11.25 -10.71
N GLY A 73 6.14 12.08 -11.52
CA GLY A 73 4.88 11.74 -12.18
C GLY A 73 5.00 10.60 -13.17
N MET A 74 6.03 10.63 -14.04
CA MET A 74 6.32 9.53 -14.98
C MET A 74 6.62 8.21 -14.27
N LEU A 75 7.34 8.26 -13.15
CA LEU A 75 7.61 7.10 -12.32
C LEU A 75 6.34 6.50 -11.72
N LEU A 76 5.39 7.35 -11.30
CA LEU A 76 4.08 6.91 -10.83
C LEU A 76 3.27 6.26 -11.97
N VAL A 77 3.25 6.85 -13.16
CA VAL A 77 2.58 6.28 -14.34
C VAL A 77 3.15 4.91 -14.67
N ALA A 78 4.48 4.74 -14.64
CA ALA A 78 5.11 3.44 -14.84
C ALA A 78 4.69 2.41 -13.79
N GLY A 79 4.57 2.83 -12.51
CA GLY A 79 4.07 1.97 -11.43
C GLY A 79 2.62 1.52 -11.63
N ILE A 80 1.73 2.44 -12.04
CA ILE A 80 0.33 2.13 -12.33
C ILE A 80 0.21 1.21 -13.54
N ALA A 81 0.97 1.47 -14.61
CA ALA A 81 1.01 0.61 -15.78
C ALA A 81 1.39 -0.83 -15.41
N GLY A 82 2.42 -1.00 -14.57
CA GLY A 82 2.81 -2.32 -14.05
C GLY A 82 1.68 -3.01 -13.26
N ALA A 83 0.98 -2.27 -12.39
CA ALA A 83 -0.14 -2.81 -11.63
C ALA A 83 -1.32 -3.24 -12.52
N VAL A 84 -1.64 -2.45 -13.56
CA VAL A 84 -2.69 -2.78 -14.54
C VAL A 84 -2.31 -4.01 -15.35
N SER A 85 -1.04 -4.11 -15.80
CA SER A 85 -0.53 -5.27 -16.52
C SER A 85 -0.53 -6.55 -15.69
N ALA A 86 -0.35 -6.44 -14.36
CA ALA A 86 -0.44 -7.56 -13.44
C ALA A 86 -1.86 -8.10 -13.24
N GLY A 87 -2.89 -7.38 -13.72
CA GLY A 87 -4.28 -7.81 -13.70
C GLY A 87 -4.62 -8.76 -14.86
N VAL A 88 -5.44 -8.27 -15.81
CA VAL A 88 -5.95 -9.08 -16.92
C VAL A 88 -4.84 -9.66 -17.82
N PRO A 89 -3.82 -8.89 -18.26
CA PRO A 89 -2.80 -9.44 -19.17
C PRO A 89 -2.01 -10.58 -18.55
N LEU A 90 -1.57 -10.43 -17.29
CA LEU A 90 -0.88 -11.50 -16.57
C LEU A 90 -1.78 -12.72 -16.37
N ARG A 91 -3.06 -12.52 -16.06
CA ARG A 91 -4.03 -13.61 -15.95
C ARG A 91 -4.15 -14.41 -17.24
N LEU A 92 -4.25 -13.75 -18.40
CA LEU A 92 -4.32 -14.45 -19.70
C LEU A 92 -3.09 -15.31 -19.96
N LEU A 93 -1.90 -14.82 -19.60
CA LEU A 93 -0.66 -15.61 -19.70
C LEU A 93 -0.68 -16.83 -18.77
N VAL A 94 -1.17 -16.64 -17.53
CA VAL A 94 -1.30 -17.71 -16.54
C VAL A 94 -2.33 -18.76 -16.96
N ASP A 95 -3.46 -18.33 -17.53
CA ASP A 95 -4.51 -19.24 -18.00
C ASP A 95 -4.02 -20.09 -19.19
N GLY A 96 -3.13 -19.56 -20.05
CA GLY A 96 -2.57 -20.28 -21.20
C GLY A 96 -1.37 -21.17 -20.90
N ALA A 97 -0.39 -20.68 -20.12
CA ALA A 97 0.89 -21.37 -19.89
C ALA A 97 1.07 -21.90 -18.45
N GLY A 98 0.11 -21.63 -17.56
CA GLY A 98 0.22 -21.90 -16.14
C GLY A 98 1.03 -20.85 -15.39
N TRP A 99 0.82 -20.75 -14.08
CA TRP A 99 1.44 -19.69 -13.27
C TRP A 99 2.95 -19.88 -13.08
N ARG A 100 3.46 -21.12 -13.03
CA ARG A 100 4.91 -21.37 -12.79
C ARG A 100 5.79 -20.89 -13.94
N PRO A 101 5.56 -21.27 -15.22
CA PRO A 101 6.38 -20.78 -16.33
C PRO A 101 6.30 -19.27 -16.49
N VAL A 102 5.12 -18.68 -16.26
CA VAL A 102 4.93 -17.22 -16.31
C VAL A 102 5.77 -16.53 -15.24
N MET A 103 5.79 -17.02 -13.99
CA MET A 103 6.63 -16.45 -12.93
C MET A 103 8.13 -16.57 -13.23
N LEU A 104 8.57 -17.68 -13.82
CA LEU A 104 9.96 -17.85 -14.25
C LEU A 104 10.34 -16.93 -15.41
N GLY A 105 9.44 -16.72 -16.37
CA GLY A 105 9.62 -15.74 -17.45
C GLY A 105 9.75 -14.32 -16.90
N MET A 106 8.89 -13.94 -15.96
CA MET A 106 8.98 -12.64 -15.26
C MET A 106 10.28 -12.50 -14.48
N ALA A 107 10.77 -13.57 -13.85
CA ALA A 107 12.06 -13.59 -13.17
C ALA A 107 13.22 -13.35 -14.15
N ALA A 108 13.20 -13.99 -15.31
CA ALA A 108 14.21 -13.80 -16.35
C ALA A 108 14.23 -12.36 -16.89
N VAL A 109 13.06 -11.78 -17.20
CA VAL A 109 12.94 -10.38 -17.63
C VAL A 109 13.45 -9.43 -16.55
N THR A 110 13.08 -9.65 -15.29
CA THR A 110 13.53 -8.82 -14.17
C THR A 110 15.04 -8.95 -13.93
N GLY A 111 15.60 -10.16 -14.09
CA GLY A 111 17.05 -10.40 -14.01
C GLY A 111 17.81 -9.71 -15.14
N LEU A 112 17.29 -9.76 -16.36
CA LEU A 112 17.86 -9.02 -17.50
C LEU A 112 17.84 -7.51 -17.24
N LEU A 113 16.74 -6.98 -16.70
CA LEU A 113 16.66 -5.57 -16.29
C LEU A 113 17.70 -5.23 -15.21
N ALA A 114 17.94 -6.12 -14.23
CA ALA A 114 18.99 -5.91 -13.23
C ALA A 114 20.38 -5.77 -13.88
N VAL A 115 20.69 -6.60 -14.88
CA VAL A 115 21.94 -6.54 -15.65
C VAL A 115 22.01 -5.24 -16.48
N ILE A 116 20.94 -4.86 -17.16
CA ILE A 116 20.86 -3.60 -17.93
C ILE A 116 21.07 -2.39 -17.01
N ILE A 117 20.39 -2.36 -15.86
CA ILE A 117 20.55 -1.29 -14.85
C ILE A 117 22.00 -1.23 -14.39
N TRP A 118 22.60 -2.38 -14.08
CA TRP A 118 23.99 -2.44 -13.69
C TRP A 118 24.92 -1.87 -14.77
N MET A 119 24.74 -2.22 -16.04
CA MET A 119 25.62 -1.75 -17.10
C MET A 119 25.40 -0.28 -17.47
N GLN A 120 24.15 0.14 -17.61
CA GLN A 120 23.79 1.43 -18.18
C GLN A 120 23.66 2.54 -17.14
N VAL A 121 22.99 2.30 -16.01
CA VAL A 121 22.72 3.37 -15.03
C VAL A 121 24.02 3.78 -14.34
N ARG A 122 24.24 5.08 -14.17
CA ARG A 122 25.32 5.62 -13.33
C ARG A 122 24.71 6.50 -12.25
N ASP A 123 25.35 6.50 -11.08
CA ASP A 123 24.87 7.24 -9.92
C ASP A 123 24.83 8.74 -10.16
N ASP A 124 25.80 9.24 -10.94
CA ASP A 124 25.94 10.64 -11.25
C ASP A 124 26.24 10.83 -12.74
N PRO A 125 25.63 11.83 -13.40
CA PRO A 125 25.89 12.16 -14.80
C PRO A 125 27.36 12.54 -15.07
N SER A 126 28.11 13.01 -14.07
CA SER A 126 29.56 13.28 -14.18
C SER A 126 30.38 12.04 -14.55
N ALA A 127 29.94 10.84 -14.17
CA ALA A 127 30.57 9.58 -14.57
C ALA A 127 30.50 9.32 -16.10
N ARG A 128 29.69 10.09 -16.82
CA ARG A 128 29.61 10.10 -18.29
C ARG A 128 30.06 11.43 -18.91
N GLY A 129 30.67 12.32 -18.11
CA GLY A 129 31.14 13.63 -18.58
C GLY A 129 30.06 14.71 -18.69
N TYR A 130 28.85 14.47 -18.15
CA TYR A 130 27.78 15.47 -18.09
C TYR A 130 27.82 16.27 -16.78
N ALA A 131 27.21 17.45 -16.75
CA ALA A 131 27.11 18.26 -15.54
C ALA A 131 26.20 17.58 -14.50
N SER A 132 26.66 17.51 -13.25
CA SER A 132 25.84 17.03 -12.14
C SER A 132 24.90 18.14 -11.67
N HIS A 133 23.63 17.79 -11.51
CA HIS A 133 22.61 18.67 -10.96
C HIS A 133 22.38 18.43 -9.46
N ALA A 134 23.24 17.63 -8.80
CA ALA A 134 23.15 17.30 -7.38
C ALA A 134 23.15 18.53 -6.44
N ALA A 135 23.54 19.71 -6.94
CA ALA A 135 23.47 20.98 -6.22
C ALA A 135 22.10 21.68 -6.38
N ALA A 136 21.06 21.23 -5.67
CA ALA A 136 19.88 22.06 -5.29
C ALA A 136 18.85 21.36 -4.37
N LEU A 137 19.27 20.47 -3.46
CA LEU A 137 18.44 20.13 -2.29
C LEU A 137 18.99 20.86 -1.06
N LEU A 138 18.69 22.16 -1.01
CA LEU A 138 18.82 23.12 0.11
C LEU A 138 20.21 23.30 0.75
N PRO A 139 20.87 24.47 0.55
CA PRO A 139 21.90 24.95 1.47
C PRO A 139 21.24 25.32 2.82
N GLY A 140 21.63 24.62 3.90
CA GLY A 140 21.40 25.06 5.28
C GLY A 140 20.03 24.76 5.89
N THR A 141 19.95 23.74 6.76
CA THR A 141 19.11 23.61 8.00
C THR A 141 18.76 22.16 8.36
N ALA A 142 19.02 21.17 7.50
CA ALA A 142 18.98 19.77 7.91
C ALA A 142 20.27 19.42 8.66
N GLY A 143 20.24 19.51 10.00
CA GLY A 143 21.34 19.03 10.84
C GLY A 143 21.76 17.63 10.39
N ARG A 144 23.06 17.47 10.11
CA ARG A 144 23.78 16.25 9.71
C ARG A 144 23.66 15.14 10.77
N ARG A 145 22.47 14.71 11.13
CA ARG A 145 22.26 13.49 11.91
C ARG A 145 22.20 12.32 10.96
N ALA A 146 22.87 11.23 11.32
CA ALA A 146 22.85 9.99 10.55
C ALA A 146 21.39 9.57 10.31
N PRO A 147 21.02 9.03 9.13
CA PRO A 147 19.65 8.67 8.84
C PRO A 147 19.01 7.69 9.85
N LEU A 148 19.83 6.87 10.51
CA LEU A 148 19.45 6.04 11.66
C LEU A 148 19.03 6.85 12.88
N ALA A 149 19.71 7.96 13.16
CA ALA A 149 19.34 8.87 14.25
C ALA A 149 18.00 9.57 13.94
N ASN A 150 17.76 10.00 12.71
CA ASN A 150 16.46 10.54 12.29
C ASN A 150 15.34 9.49 12.41
N LEU A 151 15.62 8.24 12.02
CA LEU A 151 14.65 7.15 12.18
C LEU A 151 14.35 6.89 13.67
N LYS A 152 15.37 6.84 14.52
CA LYS A 152 15.19 6.69 15.98
C LYS A 152 14.39 7.86 16.57
N GLU A 153 14.69 9.08 16.13
CA GLU A 153 13.98 10.31 16.54
C GLU A 153 12.49 10.25 16.17
N VAL A 154 12.15 9.80 14.96
CA VAL A 154 10.75 9.63 14.51
C VAL A 154 9.94 8.74 15.46
N PHE A 155 10.54 7.67 16.01
CA PHE A 155 9.88 6.78 16.97
C PHE A 155 9.73 7.36 18.38
N HIS A 156 10.36 8.50 18.71
CA HIS A 156 10.07 9.22 19.95
C HIS A 156 8.78 10.06 19.88
N HIS A 157 8.26 10.34 18.68
CA HIS A 157 7.00 11.06 18.52
C HIS A 157 5.81 10.10 18.69
N ARG A 158 5.00 10.33 19.73
CA ARG A 158 3.80 9.51 20.03
C ARG A 158 2.84 9.38 18.84
N ASN A 159 2.59 10.48 18.13
CA ASN A 159 1.68 10.48 16.98
C ASN A 159 2.19 9.56 15.85
N THR A 160 3.50 9.37 15.69
CA THR A 160 4.06 8.42 14.71
C THR A 160 3.53 7.01 14.93
N TRP A 161 3.61 6.50 16.16
CA TRP A 161 3.15 5.14 16.48
C TRP A 161 1.66 4.98 16.22
N LEU A 162 0.85 5.90 16.73
CA LEU A 162 -0.60 5.86 16.56
C LEU A 162 -0.98 5.90 15.07
N LEU A 163 -0.36 6.80 14.31
CA LEU A 163 -0.66 7.00 12.89
C LEU A 163 -0.01 5.96 11.97
N CYS A 164 0.80 5.03 12.51
CA CYS A 164 1.14 3.79 11.82
C CYS A 164 -0.01 2.77 11.87
N PHE A 165 -0.70 2.66 13.02
CA PHE A 165 -1.72 1.64 13.25
C PHE A 165 -3.14 2.07 12.84
N ILE A 166 -3.49 3.34 13.04
CA ILE A 166 -4.82 3.88 12.72
C ILE A 166 -5.18 3.65 11.23
N PRO A 167 -4.41 4.17 10.27
CA PRO A 167 -4.76 4.01 8.86
C PRO A 167 -4.60 2.58 8.35
N ALA A 168 -3.81 1.73 9.02
CA ALA A 168 -3.68 0.31 8.70
C ALA A 168 -5.03 -0.43 8.82
N GLY A 169 -5.89 -0.07 9.79
CA GLY A 169 -7.21 -0.69 9.94
C GLY A 169 -8.12 -0.43 8.75
N ILE A 170 -8.19 0.83 8.27
CA ILE A 170 -9.01 1.19 7.11
C ILE A 170 -8.43 0.64 5.81
N VAL A 171 -7.14 0.85 5.56
CA VAL A 171 -6.50 0.39 4.32
C VAL A 171 -6.48 -1.13 4.26
N GLY A 172 -6.26 -1.79 5.40
CA GLY A 172 -6.38 -3.23 5.54
C GLY A 172 -7.78 -3.73 5.25
N ALA A 173 -8.83 -3.08 5.76
CA ALA A 173 -10.22 -3.41 5.41
C ALA A 173 -10.47 -3.32 3.90
N MET A 174 -10.15 -2.17 3.30
CA MET A 174 -10.32 -1.88 1.87
C MET A 174 -9.62 -2.91 0.99
N LEU A 175 -8.32 -3.10 1.20
CA LEU A 175 -7.51 -3.95 0.32
C LEU A 175 -7.71 -5.44 0.61
N SER A 176 -8.08 -5.85 1.83
CA SER A 176 -8.39 -7.25 2.10
C SER A 176 -9.72 -7.67 1.51
N PHE A 177 -10.73 -6.80 1.63
CA PHE A 177 -12.04 -7.05 1.05
C PHE A 177 -12.01 -6.85 -0.47
N CYS A 178 -11.78 -5.64 -0.98
CA CYS A 178 -11.86 -5.39 -2.41
C CYS A 178 -10.75 -6.09 -3.21
N GLY A 179 -9.60 -6.39 -2.59
CA GLY A 179 -8.48 -7.05 -3.27
C GLY A 179 -8.53 -8.58 -3.29
N LEU A 180 -9.26 -9.23 -2.38
CA LEU A 180 -9.24 -10.69 -2.27
C LEU A 180 -10.58 -11.30 -1.88
N TRP A 181 -11.15 -10.90 -0.74
CA TRP A 181 -12.26 -11.63 -0.12
C TRP A 181 -13.66 -11.14 -0.53
N GLY A 182 -13.76 -9.93 -1.07
CA GLY A 182 -15.02 -9.27 -1.39
C GLY A 182 -15.76 -9.91 -2.55
N VAL A 183 -15.04 -10.28 -3.62
CA VAL A 183 -15.67 -10.97 -4.76
C VAL A 183 -16.24 -12.33 -4.34
N PRO A 184 -15.48 -13.25 -3.73
CA PRO A 184 -16.00 -14.51 -3.22
C PRO A 184 -17.16 -14.36 -2.23
N PHE A 185 -17.09 -13.36 -1.34
CA PHE A 185 -18.18 -13.07 -0.40
C PHE A 185 -19.47 -12.66 -1.12
N LEU A 186 -19.39 -11.71 -2.05
CA LEU A 186 -20.55 -11.21 -2.79
C LEU A 186 -21.16 -12.28 -3.71
N THR A 187 -20.34 -13.11 -4.34
CA THR A 187 -20.84 -14.21 -5.19
C THR A 187 -21.53 -15.27 -4.34
N THR A 188 -20.95 -15.64 -3.20
CA THR A 188 -21.48 -16.72 -2.36
C THR A 188 -22.71 -16.28 -1.56
N HIS A 189 -22.71 -15.06 -1.03
CA HIS A 189 -23.76 -14.59 -0.12
C HIS A 189 -24.90 -13.83 -0.83
N TYR A 190 -24.57 -13.05 -1.86
CA TYR A 190 -25.57 -12.27 -2.61
C TYR A 190 -25.93 -12.90 -3.96
N GLY A 191 -25.34 -14.05 -4.31
CA GLY A 191 -25.63 -14.76 -5.57
C GLY A 191 -25.23 -13.97 -6.81
N LEU A 192 -24.38 -12.95 -6.68
CA LEU A 192 -23.95 -12.12 -7.79
C LEU A 192 -23.01 -12.90 -8.71
N SER A 193 -23.00 -12.54 -10.00
CA SER A 193 -21.94 -13.00 -10.89
C SER A 193 -20.58 -12.42 -10.46
N ALA A 194 -19.48 -13.12 -10.77
CA ALA A 194 -18.13 -12.63 -10.48
C ALA A 194 -17.86 -11.25 -11.11
N ALA A 195 -18.43 -10.97 -12.29
CA ALA A 195 -18.33 -9.67 -12.95
C ALA A 195 -19.05 -8.55 -12.17
N GLN A 196 -20.27 -8.80 -11.70
CA GLN A 196 -21.02 -7.84 -10.88
C GLN A 196 -20.33 -7.58 -9.53
N ALA A 197 -19.84 -8.62 -8.87
CA ALA A 197 -19.10 -8.50 -7.62
C ALA A 197 -17.78 -7.71 -7.79
N ALA A 198 -17.05 -7.98 -8.87
CA ALA A 198 -15.84 -7.23 -9.23
C ALA A 198 -16.15 -5.76 -9.55
N PHE A 199 -17.28 -5.49 -10.22
CA PHE A 199 -17.74 -4.13 -10.49
C PHE A 199 -18.05 -3.36 -9.19
N LEU A 200 -18.76 -3.95 -8.24
CA LEU A 200 -19.08 -3.32 -6.96
C LEU A 200 -17.82 -3.04 -6.12
N THR A 201 -16.92 -4.01 -6.00
CA THR A 201 -15.65 -3.86 -5.25
C THR A 201 -14.73 -2.82 -5.89
N SER A 202 -14.66 -2.78 -7.22
CA SER A 202 -13.91 -1.75 -7.96
C SER A 202 -14.54 -0.37 -7.78
N GLY A 203 -15.88 -0.27 -7.87
CA GLY A 203 -16.61 0.97 -7.64
C GLY A 203 -16.37 1.54 -6.24
N MET A 204 -16.33 0.68 -5.22
CA MET A 204 -15.95 1.07 -3.85
C MET A 204 -14.54 1.68 -3.79
N MET A 205 -13.56 1.10 -4.49
CA MET A 205 -12.21 1.67 -4.60
C MET A 205 -12.20 3.02 -5.34
N VAL A 206 -13.03 3.19 -6.37
CA VAL A 206 -13.17 4.48 -7.08
C VAL A 206 -13.74 5.54 -6.13
N CYS A 207 -14.81 5.23 -5.40
CA CYS A 207 -15.36 6.15 -4.41
C CYS A 207 -14.35 6.51 -3.32
N TRP A 208 -13.50 5.56 -2.92
CA TRP A 208 -12.40 5.80 -1.99
C TRP A 208 -11.35 6.77 -2.55
N ALA A 209 -10.97 6.61 -3.81
CA ALA A 209 -10.08 7.54 -4.50
C ALA A 209 -10.71 8.94 -4.60
N LEU A 210 -11.98 9.05 -4.97
CA LEU A 210 -12.71 10.32 -5.10
C LEU A 210 -12.92 11.03 -3.74
N GLY A 211 -13.07 10.28 -2.65
CA GLY A 211 -13.18 10.84 -1.29
C GLY A 211 -11.88 11.47 -0.79
N SER A 212 -10.73 11.04 -1.32
CA SER A 212 -9.40 11.47 -0.86
C SER A 212 -9.18 12.99 -0.94
N PRO A 213 -9.36 13.66 -2.08
CA PRO A 213 -9.22 15.13 -2.15
C PRO A 213 -10.29 15.86 -1.33
N PHE A 214 -11.51 15.32 -1.25
CA PHE A 214 -12.61 15.93 -0.52
C PHE A 214 -12.31 16.01 0.97
N VAL A 215 -11.88 14.89 1.58
CA VAL A 215 -11.64 14.84 3.02
C VAL A 215 -10.40 15.66 3.41
N GLY A 216 -9.37 15.71 2.55
CA GLY A 216 -8.22 16.60 2.74
C GLY A 216 -8.63 18.07 2.81
N ARG A 217 -9.40 18.53 1.81
CA ARG A 217 -9.90 19.91 1.75
C ARG A 217 -10.87 20.24 2.90
N LEU A 218 -11.71 19.30 3.30
CA LEU A 218 -12.62 19.46 4.42
C LEU A 218 -11.84 19.68 5.73
N SER A 219 -10.80 18.89 5.97
CA SER A 219 -9.95 19.04 7.16
C SER A 219 -9.25 20.40 7.22
N GLU A 220 -8.75 20.88 6.08
CA GLU A 220 -8.13 22.21 5.99
C GLU A 220 -9.13 23.33 6.26
N ARG A 221 -10.34 23.26 5.67
CA ARG A 221 -11.40 24.25 5.90
C ARG A 221 -11.87 24.31 7.35
N ILE A 222 -11.95 23.16 8.02
CA ILE A 222 -12.30 23.08 9.44
C ILE A 222 -11.15 23.58 10.34
N GLY A 223 -9.90 23.56 9.85
CA GLY A 223 -8.72 23.91 10.63
C GLY A 223 -8.37 22.87 11.71
N ARG A 224 -8.92 21.66 11.62
CA ARG A 224 -8.70 20.56 12.57
C ARG A 224 -8.52 19.24 11.83
N ARG A 225 -7.59 18.40 12.30
CA ARG A 225 -7.33 17.07 11.72
C ARG A 225 -8.18 15.99 12.39
N LYS A 226 -8.28 15.97 13.73
CA LYS A 226 -8.93 14.87 14.46
C LYS A 226 -10.43 14.80 14.22
N ALA A 227 -11.15 15.92 14.27
CA ALA A 227 -12.61 15.92 14.18
C ALA A 227 -13.15 15.24 12.89
N PRO A 228 -12.73 15.65 11.67
CA PRO A 228 -13.14 14.97 10.44
C PRO A 228 -12.62 13.53 10.36
N MET A 229 -11.46 13.24 10.97
CA MET A 229 -10.92 11.88 11.02
C MET A 229 -11.76 10.95 11.90
N ILE A 230 -12.19 11.39 13.09
CA ILE A 230 -13.08 10.64 14.00
C ILE A 230 -14.42 10.36 13.33
N ALA A 231 -15.05 11.38 12.73
CA ALA A 231 -16.32 11.24 12.04
C ALA A 231 -16.21 10.28 10.85
N GLY A 232 -15.20 10.48 10.00
CA GLY A 232 -14.99 9.64 8.81
C GLY A 232 -14.68 8.18 9.15
N HIS A 233 -13.80 7.92 10.12
CA HIS A 233 -13.48 6.55 10.54
C HIS A 233 -14.66 5.87 11.23
N GLY A 234 -15.42 6.60 12.07
CA GLY A 234 -16.59 6.06 12.76
C GLY A 234 -17.71 5.71 11.79
N LEU A 235 -18.03 6.61 10.85
CA LEU A 235 -19.02 6.37 9.81
C LEU A 235 -18.58 5.25 8.85
N ALA A 236 -17.29 5.19 8.51
CA ALA A 236 -16.75 4.08 7.71
C ALA A 236 -16.87 2.74 8.46
N ALA A 237 -16.56 2.69 9.76
CA ALA A 237 -16.71 1.47 10.56
C ALA A 237 -18.17 1.00 10.64
N ALA A 238 -19.11 1.93 10.83
CA ALA A 238 -20.54 1.62 10.78
C ALA A 238 -20.97 1.11 9.39
N GLY A 239 -20.52 1.75 8.31
CA GLY A 239 -20.78 1.30 6.94
C GLY A 239 -20.25 -0.11 6.67
N TRP A 240 -19.02 -0.40 7.09
CA TRP A 240 -18.45 -1.75 7.03
C TRP A 240 -19.24 -2.76 7.87
N ALA A 241 -19.68 -2.39 9.07
CA ALA A 241 -20.50 -3.28 9.88
C ALA A 241 -21.82 -3.64 9.15
N CYS A 242 -22.46 -2.67 8.53
CA CYS A 242 -23.66 -2.88 7.72
C CYS A 242 -23.39 -3.78 6.49
N ILE A 243 -22.26 -3.59 5.80
CA ILE A 243 -21.92 -4.39 4.60
C ILE A 243 -21.65 -5.85 4.97
N LEU A 244 -20.97 -6.10 6.09
CA LEU A 244 -20.44 -7.43 6.43
C LEU A 244 -21.39 -8.27 7.28
N PHE A 245 -22.25 -7.63 8.10
CA PHE A 245 -23.07 -8.33 9.09
C PHE A 245 -24.58 -8.24 8.85
N SER A 246 -25.07 -7.25 8.10
CA SER A 246 -26.50 -7.18 7.76
C SER A 246 -26.89 -8.32 6.82
N ALA A 247 -28.02 -8.96 7.08
CA ALA A 247 -28.56 -10.01 6.22
C ALA A 247 -29.55 -9.42 5.20
N GLY A 248 -29.49 -9.89 3.95
CA GLY A 248 -30.57 -9.69 2.97
C GLY A 248 -30.72 -8.26 2.43
N LEU A 249 -29.66 -7.45 2.44
CA LEU A 249 -29.72 -6.11 1.82
C LEU A 249 -30.02 -6.22 0.31
N PRO A 250 -30.98 -5.45 -0.23
CA PRO A 250 -31.13 -5.34 -1.68
C PRO A 250 -29.84 -4.87 -2.33
N VAL A 251 -29.51 -5.41 -3.52
CA VAL A 251 -28.21 -5.17 -4.19
C VAL A 251 -27.93 -3.68 -4.40
N TRP A 252 -28.95 -2.87 -4.70
CA TRP A 252 -28.79 -1.42 -4.88
C TRP A 252 -28.45 -0.70 -3.56
N VAL A 253 -29.02 -1.16 -2.43
CA VAL A 253 -28.69 -0.63 -1.08
C VAL A 253 -27.26 -0.99 -0.73
N LEU A 254 -26.87 -2.24 -0.98
CA LEU A 254 -25.50 -2.70 -0.78
C LEU A 254 -24.52 -1.88 -1.62
N ALA A 255 -24.82 -1.66 -2.90
CA ALA A 255 -23.98 -0.86 -3.79
C ALA A 255 -23.83 0.59 -3.28
N ALA A 256 -24.92 1.22 -2.86
CA ALA A 256 -24.89 2.57 -2.28
C ALA A 256 -24.09 2.62 -0.96
N LEU A 257 -24.27 1.63 -0.08
CA LEU A 257 -23.52 1.50 1.17
C LEU A 257 -22.03 1.29 0.91
N MET A 258 -21.66 0.44 -0.05
CA MET A 258 -20.28 0.22 -0.46
C MET A 258 -19.66 1.51 -1.00
N ALA A 259 -20.36 2.22 -1.89
CA ALA A 259 -19.89 3.50 -2.42
C ALA A 259 -19.67 4.55 -1.31
N ALA A 260 -20.65 4.73 -0.43
CA ALA A 260 -20.57 5.65 0.70
C ALA A 260 -19.43 5.27 1.66
N THR A 261 -19.32 3.98 2.00
CA THR A 261 -18.26 3.46 2.89
C THR A 261 -16.88 3.63 2.27
N GLY A 262 -16.73 3.42 0.97
CA GLY A 262 -15.51 3.72 0.22
C GLY A 262 -15.12 5.18 0.34
N PHE A 263 -16.06 6.09 0.07
CA PHE A 263 -15.82 7.54 0.20
C PHE A 263 -15.43 7.96 1.63
N LEU A 264 -16.15 7.48 2.64
CA LEU A 264 -15.87 7.78 4.06
C LEU A 264 -14.54 7.20 4.55
N SER A 265 -14.16 6.02 4.02
CA SER A 265 -12.87 5.39 4.28
C SER A 265 -11.70 6.26 3.80
N ALA A 266 -11.91 7.23 2.91
CA ALA A 266 -10.87 8.16 2.48
C ALA A 266 -10.35 9.09 3.60
N SER A 267 -11.04 9.12 4.75
CA SER A 267 -10.63 9.88 5.93
C SER A 267 -9.29 9.49 6.52
N PHE A 268 -8.78 8.28 6.24
CA PHE A 268 -7.43 7.88 6.62
C PHE A 268 -6.34 8.79 6.02
N ASN A 269 -6.58 9.45 4.87
CA ASN A 269 -5.60 10.32 4.23
C ASN A 269 -5.19 11.51 5.12
N ILE A 270 -6.03 11.91 6.08
CA ILE A 270 -5.70 12.95 7.07
C ILE A 270 -4.46 12.55 7.90
N CYS A 271 -4.14 11.27 8.01
CA CYS A 271 -2.97 10.80 8.75
C CYS A 271 -1.64 11.35 8.19
N TRP A 272 -1.52 11.59 6.88
CA TRP A 272 -0.29 12.15 6.28
C TRP A 272 0.00 13.60 6.70
N PRO A 273 -0.93 14.56 6.55
CA PRO A 273 -0.69 15.91 7.05
C PRO A 273 -0.57 15.90 8.58
N LEU A 274 -1.43 15.17 9.30
CA LEU A 274 -1.39 15.13 10.76
C LEU A 274 -0.03 14.65 11.29
N VAL A 275 0.55 13.60 10.72
CA VAL A 275 1.86 13.14 11.19
C VAL A 275 2.99 14.09 10.79
N LYS A 276 2.96 14.67 9.59
CA LYS A 276 3.97 15.62 9.14
C LYS A 276 4.00 16.83 10.06
N GLU A 277 2.82 17.29 10.48
CA GLU A 277 2.64 18.38 11.43
C GLU A 277 3.07 18.01 12.86
N SER A 278 3.15 16.71 13.19
CA SER A 278 3.50 16.20 14.52
C SER A 278 5.01 15.99 14.76
N ALA A 279 5.85 16.36 13.80
CA ALA A 279 7.30 16.24 13.89
C ALA A 279 7.99 17.43 13.21
N PRO A 280 9.25 17.74 13.54
CA PRO A 280 9.99 18.81 12.87
C PRO A 280 10.07 18.60 11.34
N LEU A 281 10.05 19.68 10.56
CA LEU A 281 10.09 19.64 9.09
C LEU A 281 11.21 18.77 8.53
N ARG A 282 12.38 18.73 9.19
CA ARG A 282 13.52 17.89 8.81
C ARG A 282 13.19 16.39 8.77
N LEU A 283 12.21 15.93 9.55
CA LEU A 283 11.80 14.52 9.63
C LEU A 283 10.63 14.18 8.71
N ALA A 284 10.05 15.15 8.00
CA ALA A 284 8.82 14.98 7.23
C ALA A 284 8.90 13.84 6.20
N GLY A 285 10.05 13.64 5.57
CA GLY A 285 10.29 12.51 4.66
C GLY A 285 10.36 11.16 5.38
N THR A 286 11.17 11.07 6.44
CA THR A 286 11.35 9.85 7.24
C THR A 286 10.03 9.39 7.87
N ILE A 287 9.28 10.32 8.46
CA ILE A 287 8.01 10.02 9.14
C ILE A 287 6.92 9.56 8.15
N SER A 288 6.91 10.15 6.94
CA SER A 288 6.01 9.71 5.86
C SER A 288 6.31 8.26 5.43
N GLY A 289 7.59 7.90 5.36
CA GLY A 289 8.01 6.52 5.05
C GLY A 289 7.58 5.52 6.14
N VAL A 290 7.79 5.87 7.41
CA VAL A 290 7.39 5.04 8.56
C VAL A 290 5.88 4.79 8.57
N ILE A 291 5.08 5.81 8.27
CA ILE A 291 3.62 5.65 8.21
C ILE A 291 3.16 4.86 7.00
N ASN A 292 3.77 5.07 5.83
CA ASN A 292 3.43 4.25 4.67
C ASN A 292 3.67 2.76 4.96
N MET A 293 4.77 2.43 5.65
CA MET A 293 5.03 1.07 6.13
C MET A 293 3.92 0.60 7.08
N GLY A 294 3.56 1.40 8.09
CA GLY A 294 2.48 1.10 9.02
C GLY A 294 1.15 0.81 8.32
N ILE A 295 0.81 1.60 7.31
CA ILE A 295 -0.42 1.45 6.53
C ILE A 295 -0.46 0.13 5.77
N MET A 296 0.67 -0.28 5.21
CA MET A 296 0.79 -1.57 4.51
C MET A 296 0.75 -2.77 5.46
N LEU A 297 0.97 -2.60 6.77
CA LEU A 297 0.75 -3.69 7.74
C LEU A 297 -0.71 -4.15 7.75
N GLY A 298 -1.66 -3.24 7.51
CA GLY A 298 -3.09 -3.53 7.45
C GLY A 298 -3.44 -4.69 6.53
N PRO A 299 -3.30 -4.54 5.20
CA PRO A 299 -3.58 -5.62 4.25
C PRO A 299 -2.66 -6.82 4.44
N THR A 300 -1.38 -6.57 4.78
CA THR A 300 -0.38 -7.63 4.96
C THR A 300 -0.78 -8.61 6.07
N LEU A 301 -1.39 -8.13 7.15
CA LEU A 301 -1.84 -8.95 8.26
C LEU A 301 -3.29 -9.42 8.10
N LEU A 302 -4.21 -8.54 7.69
CA LEU A 302 -5.63 -8.88 7.59
C LEU A 302 -5.94 -9.88 6.47
N GLN A 303 -5.34 -9.76 5.28
CA GLN A 303 -5.60 -10.70 4.17
C GLN A 303 -5.35 -12.17 4.58
N PRO A 304 -4.16 -12.55 5.09
CA PRO A 304 -3.92 -13.92 5.52
C PRO A 304 -4.66 -14.29 6.79
N ALA A 305 -4.86 -13.36 7.74
CA ALA A 305 -5.60 -13.65 8.97
C ALA A 305 -7.07 -14.02 8.69
N ILE A 306 -7.73 -13.29 7.78
CA ILE A 306 -9.09 -13.64 7.31
C ILE A 306 -9.09 -15.03 6.68
N GLY A 307 -8.12 -15.32 5.80
CA GLY A 307 -7.99 -16.64 5.19
C GLY A 307 -7.81 -17.78 6.20
N TRP A 308 -6.99 -17.56 7.22
CA TRP A 308 -6.75 -18.51 8.31
C TRP A 308 -8.00 -18.78 9.15
N VAL A 309 -8.84 -17.77 9.39
CA VAL A 309 -10.14 -17.95 10.07
C VAL A 309 -11.10 -18.70 9.15
N LEU A 310 -11.19 -18.33 7.87
CA LEU A 310 -12.02 -19.02 6.88
C LEU A 310 -11.68 -20.51 6.78
N ASP A 311 -10.39 -20.84 6.73
CA ASP A 311 -9.89 -22.22 6.69
C ASP A 311 -10.29 -23.04 7.92
N ARG A 312 -10.35 -22.44 9.11
CA ARG A 312 -10.82 -23.13 10.34
C ARG A 312 -12.31 -23.44 10.33
N HIS A 313 -13.09 -22.59 9.69
CA HIS A 313 -14.52 -22.74 9.54
C HIS A 313 -14.90 -23.44 8.23
N TRP A 314 -13.92 -23.98 7.50
CA TRP A 314 -14.16 -24.67 6.24
C TRP A 314 -14.84 -26.02 6.48
N GLN A 315 -15.96 -26.24 5.79
CA GLN A 315 -16.78 -27.45 5.95
C GLN A 315 -16.48 -28.53 4.90
N GLY A 316 -15.33 -28.46 4.22
CA GLY A 316 -14.93 -29.44 3.20
C GLY A 316 -15.52 -29.22 1.80
N LEU A 317 -16.33 -28.17 1.60
CA LEU A 317 -16.92 -27.86 0.30
C LEU A 317 -15.90 -27.24 -0.66
N THR A 318 -15.78 -27.82 -1.86
CA THR A 318 -14.95 -27.27 -2.95
C THR A 318 -15.74 -27.24 -4.26
N HIS A 319 -15.56 -26.19 -5.05
CA HIS A 319 -16.06 -26.11 -6.41
C HIS A 319 -14.91 -25.75 -7.36
N ALA A 320 -14.69 -26.58 -8.39
CA ALA A 320 -13.58 -26.44 -9.33
C ALA A 320 -12.19 -26.27 -8.65
N GLY A 321 -11.96 -26.98 -7.54
CA GLY A 321 -10.70 -26.90 -6.78
C GLY A 321 -10.57 -25.67 -5.86
N VAL A 322 -11.57 -24.79 -5.81
CA VAL A 322 -11.61 -23.63 -4.91
C VAL A 322 -12.49 -23.94 -3.70
N ARG A 323 -11.98 -23.65 -2.49
CA ARG A 323 -12.76 -23.81 -1.25
C ARG A 323 -13.93 -22.83 -1.23
N LEU A 324 -15.11 -23.35 -0.95
CA LEU A 324 -16.30 -22.54 -0.69
C LEU A 324 -16.47 -22.38 0.82
N TYR A 325 -16.71 -21.15 1.25
CA TYR A 325 -16.89 -20.80 2.66
C TYR A 325 -18.33 -20.36 2.90
N GLY A 326 -18.92 -20.84 3.99
CA GLY A 326 -20.24 -20.40 4.42
C GLY A 326 -20.22 -18.97 4.96
N LEU A 327 -21.41 -18.38 5.12
CA LEU A 327 -21.57 -17.02 5.65
C LEU A 327 -20.97 -16.85 7.05
N GLU A 328 -21.09 -17.85 7.92
CA GLU A 328 -20.53 -17.80 9.27
C GLU A 328 -19.00 -17.70 9.26
N ALA A 329 -18.35 -18.43 8.35
CA ALA A 329 -16.90 -18.35 8.17
C ALA A 329 -16.49 -16.93 7.73
N TYR A 330 -17.21 -16.33 6.77
CA TYR A 330 -16.97 -14.95 6.36
C TYR A 330 -17.21 -13.96 7.49
N ARG A 331 -18.29 -14.09 8.26
CA ARG A 331 -18.56 -13.24 9.42
C ARG A 331 -17.46 -13.33 10.46
N ALA A 332 -16.98 -14.54 10.76
CA ALA A 332 -15.86 -14.75 11.68
C ALA A 332 -14.56 -14.11 11.17
N GLY A 333 -14.22 -14.30 9.89
CA GLY A 333 -13.04 -13.69 9.28
C GLY A 333 -13.13 -12.15 9.25
N PHE A 334 -14.27 -11.61 8.84
CA PHE A 334 -14.51 -10.18 8.76
C PHE A 334 -14.68 -9.49 10.12
N ALA A 335 -14.93 -10.23 11.20
CA ALA A 335 -14.85 -9.69 12.55
C ALA A 335 -13.45 -9.13 12.88
N LEU A 336 -12.39 -9.68 12.27
CA LEU A 336 -11.03 -9.15 12.40
C LEU A 336 -10.90 -7.74 11.80
N ILE A 337 -11.55 -7.50 10.65
CA ILE A 337 -11.62 -6.17 10.04
C ILE A 337 -12.28 -5.21 11.02
N MET A 338 -13.43 -5.62 11.58
CA MET A 338 -14.19 -4.78 12.50
C MET A 338 -13.40 -4.47 13.77
N GLY A 339 -12.76 -5.48 14.36
CA GLY A 339 -11.91 -5.32 15.54
C GLY A 339 -10.80 -4.31 15.32
N TRP A 340 -10.07 -4.41 14.21
CA TRP A 340 -9.01 -3.43 13.92
C TRP A 340 -9.61 -2.04 13.63
N MET A 341 -10.68 -1.94 12.84
CA MET A 341 -11.32 -0.64 12.57
C MET A 341 -11.77 0.07 13.86
N LEU A 342 -12.33 -0.66 14.81
CA LEU A 342 -12.71 -0.13 16.13
C LEU A 342 -11.47 0.32 16.91
N VAL A 343 -10.40 -0.47 16.95
CA VAL A 343 -9.12 -0.08 17.56
C VAL A 343 -8.58 1.19 16.88
N SER A 344 -8.55 1.25 15.56
CA SER A 344 -8.14 2.42 14.80
C SER A 344 -8.96 3.64 15.19
N TRP A 345 -10.29 3.52 15.27
CA TRP A 345 -11.17 4.63 15.67
C TRP A 345 -10.88 5.10 17.11
N LEU A 346 -10.72 4.18 18.05
CA LEU A 346 -10.36 4.49 19.44
C LEU A 346 -8.98 5.15 19.56
N LEU A 347 -7.99 4.66 18.81
CA LEU A 347 -6.62 5.21 18.80
C LEU A 347 -6.57 6.67 18.32
N ILE A 348 -7.52 7.10 17.47
CA ILE A 348 -7.61 8.50 17.05
C ILE A 348 -7.77 9.41 18.27
N PHE A 349 -8.58 9.05 19.26
CA PHE A 349 -8.79 9.89 20.45
C PHE A 349 -7.50 10.15 21.23
N PHE A 350 -6.52 9.25 21.16
CA PHE A 350 -5.22 9.37 21.80
C PHE A 350 -4.17 10.14 21.00
N THR A 351 -4.46 10.51 19.74
CA THR A 351 -3.58 11.37 18.94
C THR A 351 -3.60 12.81 19.45
N ARG A 352 -2.49 13.54 19.34
CA ARG A 352 -2.45 15.00 19.58
C ARG A 352 -2.92 15.74 18.34
N GLU A 353 -3.84 16.69 18.51
CA GLU A 353 -4.30 17.58 17.46
C GLU A 353 -3.20 18.59 17.10
N THR A 354 -3.06 18.90 15.81
CA THR A 354 -2.05 19.83 15.28
C THR A 354 -2.66 21.14 14.81
N TYR A 355 -3.99 21.23 14.66
CA TYR A 355 -4.70 22.42 14.18
C TYR A 355 -4.15 22.95 12.85
N CYS A 356 -3.73 22.04 11.97
CA CYS A 356 -3.11 22.36 10.68
C CYS A 356 -1.82 23.21 10.82
N ARG A 357 -1.11 23.11 11.95
CA ARG A 357 0.14 23.82 12.22
C ARG A 357 1.28 22.84 12.45
N GLN A 358 2.41 23.15 11.86
CA GLN A 358 3.65 22.40 12.05
C GLN A 358 4.16 22.58 13.48
N GLN A 359 4.49 21.48 14.18
CA GLN A 359 5.23 21.55 15.43
C GLN A 359 6.65 22.07 15.18
N ALA A 360 7.04 23.07 15.98
CA ALA A 360 8.34 23.72 15.94
C ALA A 360 9.47 22.78 16.36
#